data_AF-A0A8D8KL49-F1
#
_entry.id   AF-A0A8D8KL49-F1
#
_cell.length_a   1.000
_cell.length_b   1.000
_cell.length_c   1.000
_cell.angle_alpha   90.00
_cell.angle_beta   90.00
_cell.angle_gamma   90.00
#
_symmetry.space_group_name_H-M   'P 1'
#
loop_
_entity.id
_entity.type
_entity.pdbx_description
1 polymer ?
#
loop_
_entity_poly.entity_id
_entity_poly.type
_entity_poly.pdbx_seq_one_letter_code
_entity_poly.pdbx_strand_id
1 'polypeptide(L)'
;MITDHLDFLYSECDRMVSSEKRSDLKNMYTILKPIPDGLKLFVQTFLEHIRSEGMQMISALKGDLIHIQFVEGMLKVHGKYDELITDTFKSDPIFFSALDKACASVINSRFYEKQPCRSAELVARYCDSLLKKSKTTESEIDSKITKSITIFKYIEDKDVYQKFYSRMLAKRLIHDQSQSMDAEEMMINKLKQACGYEFTNKLHRMFTDISVSSDLNQKFNHFLKQQNKEIGNW
;
A
#
# COMPACT_ATOMS: atom_id res chain seq x y z
N MET A 1 -15.15 -13.87 -40.42
CA MET A 1 -14.73 -15.18 -39.84
C MET A 1 -14.41 -15.14 -38.35
N ILE A 2 -13.72 -14.13 -37.78
CA ILE A 2 -13.61 -13.99 -36.30
C ILE A 2 -14.61 -12.96 -35.77
N THR A 3 -14.83 -11.87 -36.51
CA THR A 3 -15.82 -10.82 -36.19
C THR A 3 -17.24 -11.34 -36.03
N ASP A 4 -17.61 -12.37 -36.80
CA ASP A 4 -18.96 -12.96 -36.82
C ASP A 4 -19.24 -13.85 -35.59
N HIS A 5 -18.21 -14.11 -34.77
CA HIS A 5 -18.30 -14.94 -33.56
C HIS A 5 -17.81 -14.20 -32.30
N LEU A 6 -17.63 -12.86 -32.39
CA LEU A 6 -17.21 -12.05 -31.24
C LEU A 6 -18.23 -12.09 -30.11
N ASP A 7 -19.53 -12.09 -30.42
CA ASP A 7 -20.58 -12.16 -29.41
C ASP A 7 -20.48 -13.45 -28.56
N PHE A 8 -20.11 -14.56 -29.19
CA PHE A 8 -19.87 -15.82 -28.47
C PHE A 8 -18.62 -15.72 -27.59
N LEU A 9 -17.50 -15.22 -28.10
CA LEU A 9 -16.27 -15.02 -27.31
C LEU A 9 -16.51 -14.08 -26.12
N TYR A 10 -17.33 -13.05 -26.30
CA TYR A 10 -17.72 -12.13 -25.26
C TYR A 10 -18.65 -12.75 -24.22
N SER A 11 -19.58 -13.62 -24.63
CA SER A 11 -20.43 -14.37 -23.69
C SER A 11 -19.63 -15.32 -22.78
N GLU A 12 -18.46 -15.78 -23.25
CA GLU A 12 -17.58 -16.68 -22.53
C GLU A 12 -16.51 -15.95 -21.68
N CYS A 13 -16.33 -14.63 -21.87
CA CYS A 13 -15.30 -13.86 -21.16
C CYS A 13 -15.45 -13.95 -19.64
N ASP A 14 -16.66 -13.78 -19.12
CA ASP A 14 -16.91 -13.80 -17.67
C ASP A 14 -16.52 -15.15 -17.06
N ARG A 15 -16.86 -16.26 -17.73
CA ARG A 15 -16.49 -17.61 -17.31
C ARG A 15 -14.97 -17.82 -17.35
N MET A 16 -14.31 -17.37 -18.43
CA MET A 16 -12.87 -17.54 -18.59
C MET A 16 -12.09 -16.75 -17.53
N VAL A 17 -12.46 -15.49 -17.30
CA VAL A 17 -11.86 -14.63 -16.27
C VAL A 17 -12.11 -15.22 -14.88
N SER A 18 -13.34 -15.62 -14.57
CA SER A 18 -13.69 -16.22 -13.27
C SER A 18 -12.96 -17.53 -13.00
N SER A 19 -12.68 -18.32 -14.04
CA SER A 19 -11.95 -19.58 -13.91
C SER A 19 -10.44 -19.42 -13.80
N GLU A 20 -9.92 -18.23 -14.10
CA GLU A 20 -8.49 -17.87 -14.06
C GLU A 20 -7.57 -18.84 -14.83
N LYS A 21 -8.13 -19.53 -15.84
CA LYS A 21 -7.38 -20.46 -16.68
C LYS A 21 -6.46 -19.69 -17.62
N ARG A 22 -5.17 -19.66 -17.27
CA ARG A 22 -4.10 -18.94 -17.99
C ARG A 22 -4.06 -19.28 -19.49
N SER A 23 -4.24 -20.54 -19.88
CA SER A 23 -4.29 -20.96 -21.30
C SER A 23 -5.39 -20.25 -22.07
N ASP A 24 -6.58 -20.20 -21.48
CA ASP A 24 -7.80 -19.71 -22.14
C ASP A 24 -7.75 -18.20 -22.24
N LEU A 25 -7.31 -17.53 -21.16
CA LEU A 25 -7.06 -16.09 -21.13
C LEU A 25 -6.00 -15.66 -22.15
N LYS A 26 -4.93 -16.43 -22.31
CA LYS A 26 -3.86 -16.15 -23.30
C LYS A 26 -4.37 -16.26 -24.73
N ASN A 27 -5.19 -17.29 -25.01
CA ASN A 27 -5.80 -17.47 -26.31
C ASN A 27 -6.78 -16.34 -26.62
N MET A 28 -7.64 -16.00 -25.66
CA MET A 28 -8.59 -14.88 -25.77
C MET A 28 -7.86 -13.57 -26.07
N TYR A 29 -6.81 -13.25 -25.29
CA TYR A 29 -5.97 -12.08 -25.53
C TYR A 29 -5.37 -12.08 -26.95
N THR A 30 -4.82 -13.21 -27.39
CA THR A 30 -4.18 -13.33 -28.73
C THR A 30 -5.18 -13.12 -29.86
N ILE A 31 -6.41 -13.60 -29.71
CA ILE A 31 -7.49 -13.46 -30.70
C ILE A 31 -8.03 -12.02 -30.74
N LEU A 32 -8.22 -11.39 -29.58
CA LEU A 32 -8.84 -10.06 -29.48
C LEU A 32 -7.87 -8.91 -29.75
N LYS A 33 -6.56 -9.07 -29.48
CA LYS A 33 -5.55 -8.00 -29.61
C LYS A 33 -5.47 -7.35 -31.01
N PRO A 34 -5.57 -8.08 -32.13
CA PRO A 34 -5.51 -7.48 -33.47
C PRO A 34 -6.77 -6.72 -33.88
N ILE A 35 -7.88 -6.90 -33.15
CA ILE A 35 -9.19 -6.34 -33.49
C ILE A 35 -9.31 -4.94 -32.87
N PRO A 36 -9.66 -3.90 -33.64
CA PRO A 36 -9.96 -2.58 -33.09
C PRO A 36 -11.04 -2.67 -32.00
N ASP A 37 -10.77 -2.12 -30.82
CA ASP A 37 -11.62 -2.22 -29.62
C ASP A 37 -11.94 -3.65 -29.15
N GLY A 38 -11.31 -4.68 -29.72
CA GLY A 38 -11.60 -6.08 -29.42
C GLY A 38 -11.39 -6.46 -27.95
N LEU A 39 -10.40 -5.83 -27.31
CA LEU A 39 -10.08 -6.05 -25.89
C LEU A 39 -10.97 -5.28 -24.91
N LYS A 40 -11.79 -4.33 -25.37
CA LYS A 40 -12.50 -3.40 -24.48
C LYS A 40 -13.38 -4.12 -23.45
N LEU A 41 -14.22 -5.05 -23.91
CA LEU A 41 -15.07 -5.82 -23.01
C LEU A 41 -14.24 -6.74 -22.11
N PHE A 42 -13.24 -7.43 -22.68
CA PHE A 42 -12.40 -8.36 -21.92
C PHE A 42 -11.65 -7.67 -20.77
N VAL A 43 -11.10 -6.48 -21.02
CA VAL A 43 -10.45 -5.65 -19.98
C VAL A 43 -11.46 -5.18 -18.93
N GLN A 44 -12.68 -4.82 -19.34
CA GLN A 44 -13.74 -4.44 -18.39
C GLN A 44 -14.14 -5.61 -17.50
N THR A 45 -14.39 -6.80 -18.07
CA THR A 45 -14.68 -8.02 -17.30
C THR A 45 -13.54 -8.36 -16.35
N PHE A 46 -12.29 -8.25 -16.81
CA PHE A 46 -11.11 -8.50 -15.99
C PHE A 46 -11.02 -7.54 -14.80
N LEU A 47 -11.25 -6.24 -15.03
CA LEU A 47 -11.31 -5.22 -13.98
C LEU A 47 -12.39 -5.55 -12.94
N GLU A 48 -13.60 -5.88 -13.41
CA GLU A 48 -14.73 -6.18 -12.53
C GLU A 48 -14.52 -7.44 -11.69
N HIS A 49 -13.85 -8.46 -12.26
CA HIS A 49 -13.47 -9.66 -11.52
C HIS A 49 -12.48 -9.34 -10.38
N ILE A 50 -11.42 -8.58 -10.66
CA ILE A 50 -10.45 -8.14 -9.63
C ILE A 50 -11.17 -7.33 -8.55
N ARG A 51 -12.08 -6.43 -8.96
CA ARG A 51 -12.86 -5.61 -8.04
C ARG A 51 -13.73 -6.48 -7.14
N SER A 52 -14.44 -7.45 -7.71
CA SER A 52 -15.30 -8.39 -6.96
C SER A 52 -14.49 -9.20 -5.95
N GLU A 53 -13.36 -9.79 -6.35
CA GLU A 53 -12.49 -10.55 -5.46
C GLU A 53 -11.93 -9.67 -4.32
N GLY A 54 -11.47 -8.46 -4.66
CA GLY A 54 -10.99 -7.49 -3.68
C GLY A 54 -12.06 -7.08 -2.67
N MET A 55 -13.28 -6.80 -3.13
CA MET A 55 -14.41 -6.45 -2.26
C MET A 55 -14.82 -7.61 -1.34
N GLN A 56 -14.84 -8.84 -1.85
CA GLN A 56 -15.10 -10.02 -1.04
C GLN A 56 -14.05 -10.18 0.07
N MET A 57 -12.77 -10.00 -0.26
CA MET A 57 -11.68 -10.04 0.70
C MET A 57 -11.86 -9.00 1.81
N ILE A 58 -12.14 -7.73 1.47
CA ILE A 58 -12.32 -6.68 2.49
C ILE A 58 -13.59 -6.92 3.32
N SER A 59 -14.67 -7.43 2.72
CA SER A 59 -15.92 -7.71 3.44
C SER A 59 -15.78 -8.77 4.55
N ALA A 60 -14.80 -9.66 4.42
CA ALA A 60 -14.50 -10.70 5.39
C ALA A 60 -13.66 -10.21 6.59
N LEU A 61 -13.10 -9.00 6.53
CA LEU A 61 -12.15 -8.50 7.53
C LEU A 61 -12.84 -8.12 8.84
N LYS A 62 -12.34 -8.65 9.96
CA LYS A 62 -12.88 -8.42 11.31
C LYS A 62 -11.78 -8.53 12.37
N GLY A 63 -12.01 -7.91 13.52
CA GLY A 63 -11.12 -8.00 14.70
C GLY A 63 -10.01 -6.95 14.75
N ASP A 64 -9.12 -7.10 15.72
CA ASP A 64 -8.12 -6.08 16.08
C ASP A 64 -6.97 -5.95 15.07
N LEU A 65 -6.68 -7.02 14.33
CA LEU A 65 -5.63 -7.11 13.31
C LEU A 65 -6.11 -6.70 11.91
N ILE A 66 -7.27 -6.06 11.80
CA ILE A 66 -7.89 -5.65 10.53
C ILE A 66 -6.94 -4.84 9.62
N HIS A 67 -6.06 -4.04 10.20
CA HIS A 67 -5.07 -3.24 9.46
C HIS A 67 -4.02 -4.11 8.75
N ILE A 68 -3.57 -5.20 9.40
CA ILE A 68 -2.64 -6.18 8.80
C ILE A 68 -3.37 -6.95 7.71
N GLN A 69 -4.54 -7.50 8.04
CA GLN A 69 -5.32 -8.30 7.09
C GLN A 69 -5.70 -7.50 5.84
N PHE A 70 -6.04 -6.21 6.00
CA PHE A 70 -6.35 -5.31 4.90
C PHE A 70 -5.16 -5.12 3.96
N VAL A 71 -3.99 -4.72 4.49
CA VAL A 71 -2.82 -4.42 3.64
C VAL A 71 -2.25 -5.69 3.03
N GLU A 72 -2.04 -6.75 3.82
CA GLU A 72 -1.50 -8.02 3.31
C GLU A 72 -2.48 -8.71 2.34
N GLY A 73 -3.79 -8.62 2.60
CA GLY A 73 -4.83 -9.11 1.70
C GLY A 73 -4.84 -8.38 0.36
N MET A 74 -4.81 -7.04 0.36
CA MET A 74 -4.74 -6.26 -0.87
C MET A 74 -3.43 -6.49 -1.64
N LEU A 75 -2.30 -6.67 -0.95
CA LEU A 75 -1.03 -7.04 -1.57
C LEU A 75 -1.09 -8.41 -2.24
N LYS A 76 -1.77 -9.37 -1.63
CA LYS A 76 -1.97 -10.70 -2.21
C LYS A 76 -2.81 -10.62 -3.48
N VAL A 77 -3.92 -9.88 -3.47
CA VAL A 77 -4.76 -9.65 -4.67
C VAL A 77 -3.94 -8.97 -5.75
N HIS A 78 -3.27 -7.86 -5.45
CA HIS A 78 -2.44 -7.15 -6.42
C HIS A 78 -1.36 -8.06 -7.01
N GLY A 79 -0.59 -8.77 -6.17
CA GLY A 79 0.49 -9.64 -6.64
C GLY A 79 0.01 -10.80 -7.52
N LYS A 80 -1.13 -11.42 -7.18
CA LYS A 80 -1.75 -12.48 -7.97
C LYS A 80 -2.05 -12.01 -9.40
N TYR A 81 -2.65 -10.83 -9.54
CA TYR A 81 -3.04 -10.31 -10.85
C TYR A 81 -1.87 -9.69 -11.62
N ASP A 82 -0.90 -9.09 -10.92
CA ASP A 82 0.36 -8.63 -11.52
C ASP A 82 1.11 -9.79 -12.21
N GLU A 83 1.23 -10.93 -11.54
CA GLU A 83 1.82 -12.16 -12.09
C GLU A 83 0.99 -12.70 -13.26
N LEU A 84 -0.34 -12.75 -13.11
CA LEU A 84 -1.24 -13.22 -14.16
C LEU A 84 -1.10 -12.39 -15.44
N ILE A 85 -1.06 -11.06 -15.32
CA ILE A 85 -0.91 -10.12 -16.43
C ILE A 85 0.44 -10.31 -17.12
N THR A 86 1.51 -10.44 -16.32
CA THR A 86 2.88 -10.65 -16.83
C THR A 86 2.98 -11.93 -17.66
N ASP A 87 2.46 -13.04 -17.14
CA ASP A 87 2.58 -14.35 -17.79
C ASP A 87 1.62 -14.54 -18.98
N THR A 88 0.44 -13.93 -18.90
CA THR A 88 -0.68 -14.26 -19.81
C THR A 88 -0.89 -13.20 -20.88
N PHE A 89 -0.74 -11.92 -20.51
CA PHE A 89 -1.05 -10.78 -21.38
C PHE A 89 0.20 -10.05 -21.86
N LYS A 90 1.39 -10.68 -21.78
CA LYS A 90 2.67 -10.13 -22.26
C LYS A 90 2.98 -8.74 -21.68
N SER A 91 2.60 -8.52 -20.42
CA SER A 91 2.76 -7.22 -19.73
C SER A 91 2.09 -6.04 -20.44
N ASP A 92 0.95 -6.28 -21.11
CA ASP A 92 0.22 -5.25 -21.84
C ASP A 92 -0.31 -4.15 -20.88
N PRO A 93 0.07 -2.87 -21.06
CA PRO A 93 -0.26 -1.78 -20.15
C PRO A 93 -1.76 -1.59 -19.90
N ILE A 94 -2.63 -1.99 -20.84
CA ILE A 94 -4.08 -1.85 -20.68
C ILE A 94 -4.61 -2.69 -19.50
N PHE A 95 -4.02 -3.86 -19.26
CA PHE A 95 -4.40 -4.73 -18.15
C PHE A 95 -3.82 -4.26 -16.82
N PHE A 96 -2.61 -3.70 -16.81
CA PHE A 96 -2.08 -3.03 -15.61
C PHE A 96 -2.93 -1.82 -15.22
N SER A 97 -3.37 -1.01 -16.20
CA SER A 97 -4.32 0.08 -15.93
C SER A 97 -5.64 -0.42 -15.37
N ALA A 98 -6.13 -1.58 -15.82
CA ALA A 98 -7.32 -2.21 -15.26
C ALA A 98 -7.11 -2.69 -13.82
N LEU A 99 -5.95 -3.31 -13.52
CA LEU A 99 -5.55 -3.69 -12.16
C LEU A 99 -5.48 -2.46 -11.24
N ASP A 100 -4.81 -1.39 -11.66
CA ASP A 100 -4.71 -0.15 -10.90
C ASP A 100 -6.08 0.46 -10.58
N LYS A 101 -6.98 0.51 -11.58
CA LYS A 101 -8.35 1.00 -11.41
C LYS A 101 -9.15 0.13 -10.45
N ALA A 102 -9.04 -1.20 -10.56
CA ALA A 102 -9.71 -2.12 -9.66
C ALA A 102 -9.21 -1.96 -8.22
N CYS A 103 -7.88 -1.96 -8.01
CA CYS A 103 -7.28 -1.77 -6.69
C CYS A 103 -7.67 -0.41 -6.08
N ALA A 104 -7.62 0.68 -6.85
CA ALA A 104 -8.06 1.99 -6.39
C ALA A 104 -9.54 2.00 -6.00
N SER A 105 -10.41 1.40 -6.81
CA SER A 105 -11.83 1.29 -6.49
C SER A 105 -12.07 0.52 -5.19
N VAL A 106 -11.38 -0.60 -5.00
CA VAL A 106 -11.51 -1.47 -3.82
C VAL A 106 -10.96 -0.77 -2.56
N ILE A 107 -9.79 -0.15 -2.64
CA ILE A 107 -9.13 0.51 -1.49
C ILE A 107 -9.90 1.73 -1.01
N ASN A 108 -10.50 2.50 -1.93
CA ASN A 108 -11.26 3.70 -1.58
C ASN A 108 -12.76 3.43 -1.39
N SER A 109 -13.19 2.16 -1.43
CA SER A 109 -14.59 1.79 -1.23
C SER A 109 -15.08 2.13 0.18
N ARG A 110 -16.32 2.64 0.24
CA ARG A 110 -17.04 2.89 1.48
C ARG A 110 -18.09 1.80 1.68
N PHE A 111 -18.08 1.15 2.85
CA PHE A 111 -19.07 0.10 3.16
C PHE A 111 -20.46 0.66 3.41
N TYR A 112 -20.54 1.90 3.89
CA TYR A 112 -21.78 2.62 4.13
C TYR A 112 -21.60 4.07 3.68
N GLU A 113 -22.60 4.65 3.03
CA GLU A 113 -22.53 6.01 2.45
C GLU A 113 -22.07 7.09 3.45
N LYS A 114 -22.42 6.91 4.73
CA LYS A 114 -22.11 7.86 5.81
C LYS A 114 -20.80 7.57 6.55
N GLN A 115 -20.12 6.46 6.27
CA GLN A 115 -18.83 6.17 6.91
C GLN A 115 -17.67 6.78 6.11
N PRO A 116 -16.69 7.40 6.81
CA PRO A 116 -15.46 7.81 6.16
C PRO A 116 -14.69 6.58 5.67
N CYS A 117 -13.95 6.73 4.56
CA CYS A 117 -13.07 5.68 4.09
C CYS A 117 -12.00 5.41 5.16
N ARG A 118 -11.85 4.14 5.57
CA ARG A 118 -10.93 3.75 6.66
C ARG A 118 -9.56 3.32 6.15
N SER A 119 -9.37 3.20 4.83
CA SER A 119 -8.14 2.69 4.23
C SER A 119 -6.91 3.51 4.65
N ALA A 120 -7.01 4.85 4.63
CA ALA A 120 -5.96 5.75 5.09
C ALA A 120 -5.50 5.45 6.52
N GLU A 121 -6.44 5.27 7.46
CA GLU A 121 -6.13 4.90 8.84
C GLU A 121 -5.51 3.49 8.92
N LEU A 122 -6.09 2.51 8.23
CA LEU A 122 -5.64 1.11 8.27
C LEU A 122 -4.21 0.97 7.75
N VAL A 123 -3.87 1.63 6.63
CA VAL A 123 -2.51 1.60 6.07
C VAL A 123 -1.54 2.33 7.00
N ALA A 124 -1.93 3.46 7.61
CA ALA A 124 -1.09 4.14 8.60
C ALA A 124 -0.82 3.26 9.83
N ARG A 125 -1.84 2.57 10.35
CA ARG A 125 -1.73 1.60 11.45
C ARG A 125 -0.85 0.42 11.11
N TYR A 126 -0.94 -0.10 9.88
CA TYR A 126 -0.07 -1.16 9.41
C TYR A 126 1.39 -0.72 9.43
N CYS A 127 1.72 0.44 8.84
CA CYS A 127 3.09 0.96 8.89
C CYS A 127 3.57 1.22 10.33
N ASP A 128 2.70 1.74 11.21
CA ASP A 128 3.02 1.90 12.64
C ASP A 128 3.34 0.57 13.32
N SER A 129 2.61 -0.50 13.02
CA SER A 129 2.87 -1.83 13.58
C SER A 129 4.20 -2.43 13.11
N LEU A 130 4.60 -2.19 11.86
CA LEU A 130 5.87 -2.65 11.30
C LEU A 130 7.08 -1.94 11.91
N LEU A 131 6.92 -0.65 12.21
CA LEU A 131 8.00 0.22 12.68
C LEU A 131 8.14 0.21 14.21
N LYS A 132 7.28 -0.51 14.93
CA LYS A 132 7.41 -0.71 16.38
C LYS A 132 8.37 -1.84 16.72
N LYS A 133 9.03 -1.70 17.88
CA LYS A 133 9.91 -2.73 18.46
C LYS A 133 9.27 -4.13 18.40
N SER A 134 9.88 -5.03 17.64
CA SER A 134 9.42 -6.39 17.39
C SER A 134 10.61 -7.33 17.15
N LYS A 135 10.34 -8.63 17.02
CA LYS A 135 11.37 -9.66 16.71
C LYS A 135 11.66 -9.80 15.20
N THR A 136 11.03 -8.98 14.37
CA THR A 136 11.15 -9.04 12.91
C THR A 136 12.50 -8.50 12.46
N THR A 137 13.09 -9.11 11.42
CA THR A 137 14.39 -8.68 10.89
C THR A 137 14.27 -7.38 10.09
N GLU A 138 15.35 -6.60 10.02
CA GLU A 138 15.36 -5.34 9.25
C GLU A 138 15.07 -5.54 7.76
N SER A 139 15.56 -6.64 7.17
CA SER A 139 15.31 -7.01 5.77
C SER A 139 13.82 -7.31 5.51
N GLU A 140 13.17 -8.03 6.42
CA GLU A 140 11.72 -8.27 6.33
C GLU A 140 10.92 -6.97 6.46
N ILE A 141 11.35 -6.07 7.35
CA ILE A 141 10.72 -4.76 7.54
C ILE A 141 10.84 -3.90 6.28
N ASP A 142 12.01 -3.81 5.64
CA ASP A 142 12.18 -3.06 4.38
C ASP A 142 11.29 -3.62 3.26
N SER A 143 11.25 -4.96 3.12
CA SER A 143 10.38 -5.60 2.14
C SER A 143 8.91 -5.24 2.38
N LYS A 144 8.43 -5.32 3.64
CA LYS A 144 7.05 -4.98 4.00
C LYS A 144 6.74 -3.49 3.84
N ILE A 145 7.68 -2.59 4.15
CA ILE A 145 7.54 -1.14 3.93
C ILE A 145 7.46 -0.85 2.43
N THR A 146 8.33 -1.44 1.62
CA THR A 146 8.28 -1.25 0.16
C THR A 146 6.95 -1.67 -0.42
N LYS A 147 6.43 -2.83 0.00
CA LYS A 147 5.12 -3.32 -0.45
C LYS A 147 3.97 -2.44 0.05
N SER A 148 4.00 -1.96 1.29
CA SER A 148 2.92 -1.10 1.82
C SER A 148 2.77 0.21 1.03
N ILE A 149 3.86 0.71 0.45
CA ILE A 149 3.86 1.89 -0.42
C ILE A 149 3.05 1.64 -1.71
N THR A 150 3.01 0.42 -2.23
CA THR A 150 2.14 0.05 -3.37
C THR A 150 0.67 0.29 -3.03
N ILE A 151 0.22 -0.14 -1.85
CA ILE A 151 -1.16 0.08 -1.39
C ILE A 151 -1.40 1.57 -1.11
N PHE A 152 -0.44 2.25 -0.50
CA PHE A 152 -0.52 3.69 -0.22
C PHE A 152 -0.74 4.54 -1.48
N LYS A 153 -0.12 4.19 -2.62
CA LYS A 153 -0.28 4.93 -3.88
C LYS A 153 -1.75 5.00 -4.34
N TYR A 154 -2.54 3.97 -4.05
CA TYR A 154 -3.96 3.91 -4.40
C TYR A 154 -4.87 4.70 -3.44
N ILE A 155 -4.38 5.18 -2.29
CA ILE A 155 -5.20 5.94 -1.34
C ILE A 155 -5.48 7.35 -1.91
N GLU A 156 -6.76 7.72 -1.93
CA GLU A 156 -7.22 9.06 -2.33
C GLU A 156 -7.03 10.09 -1.21
N ASP A 157 -7.53 9.79 0.00
CA ASP A 157 -7.49 10.67 1.18
C ASP A 157 -6.10 10.68 1.86
N LYS A 158 -5.08 11.16 1.13
CA LYS A 158 -3.68 11.17 1.58
C LYS A 158 -3.44 12.11 2.78
N ASP A 159 -4.22 13.17 2.92
CA ASP A 159 -4.18 14.09 4.06
C ASP A 159 -4.65 13.41 5.36
N VAL A 160 -5.67 12.57 5.29
CA VAL A 160 -6.13 11.73 6.39
C VAL A 160 -5.03 10.75 6.80
N TYR A 161 -4.39 10.09 5.82
CA TYR A 161 -3.23 9.23 6.08
C TYR A 161 -2.12 10.00 6.79
N GLN A 162 -1.75 11.18 6.27
CA GLN A 162 -0.70 12.02 6.83
C GLN A 162 -1.00 12.38 8.29
N LYS A 163 -2.24 12.72 8.62
CA LYS A 163 -2.67 13.05 10.00
C LYS A 163 -2.50 11.86 10.96
N PHE A 164 -2.96 10.67 10.56
CA PHE A 164 -2.82 9.46 11.38
C PHE A 164 -1.35 9.06 11.54
N TYR A 165 -0.61 9.02 10.43
CA TYR A 165 0.79 8.62 10.41
C TYR A 165 1.67 9.58 11.22
N SER A 166 1.47 10.90 11.08
CA SER A 166 2.22 11.91 11.87
C SER A 166 2.01 11.73 13.37
N ARG A 167 0.77 11.48 13.80
CA ARG A 167 0.46 11.23 15.22
C ARG A 167 1.14 9.97 15.74
N MET A 168 1.18 8.92 14.93
CA MET A 168 1.82 7.66 15.28
C MET A 168 3.34 7.79 15.34
N LEU A 169 3.96 8.43 14.34
CA LEU A 169 5.39 8.74 14.34
C LEU A 169 5.77 9.56 15.58
N ALA A 170 5.00 10.60 15.93
CA ALA A 170 5.26 11.41 17.13
C ALA A 170 5.33 10.54 18.39
N LYS A 171 4.35 9.65 18.57
CA LYS A 171 4.32 8.73 19.71
C LYS A 171 5.50 7.78 19.71
N ARG A 172 5.87 7.22 18.55
CA ARG A 172 7.00 6.29 18.47
C ARG A 172 8.33 6.98 18.81
N LEU A 173 8.53 8.19 18.31
CA LEU A 173 9.72 8.99 18.58
C LEU A 173 9.81 9.45 20.05
N ILE A 174 8.72 9.95 20.63
CA ILE A 174 8.71 10.46 22.02
C ILE A 174 8.87 9.34 23.05
N HIS A 175 8.26 8.17 22.79
CA HIS A 175 8.27 7.05 23.73
C HIS A 175 9.32 5.98 23.42
N ASP A 176 10.25 6.26 22.51
CA ASP A 176 11.28 5.30 22.07
C ASP A 176 10.68 3.92 21.70
N GLN A 177 9.63 3.91 20.89
CA GLN A 177 8.94 2.68 20.46
C GLN A 177 9.36 2.23 19.07
N SER A 178 10.16 3.02 18.35
CA SER A 178 10.66 2.70 17.02
C SER A 178 11.60 1.50 17.05
N GLN A 179 11.52 0.64 16.04
CA GLN A 179 12.41 -0.50 15.86
C GLN A 179 13.86 -0.04 15.63
N SER A 180 14.03 0.90 14.70
CA SER A 180 15.31 1.52 14.35
C SER A 180 15.04 2.88 13.70
N MET A 181 15.93 3.84 13.91
CA MET A 181 15.85 5.16 13.27
C MET A 181 16.05 5.06 11.75
N ASP A 182 16.86 4.10 11.28
CA ASP A 182 17.11 3.87 9.86
C ASP A 182 15.82 3.42 9.15
N ALA A 183 15.02 2.58 9.80
CA ALA A 183 13.74 2.11 9.26
C ALA A 183 12.71 3.25 9.17
N GLU A 184 12.69 4.16 10.13
CA GLU A 184 11.84 5.35 10.11
C GLU A 184 12.26 6.31 8.99
N GLU A 185 13.55 6.60 8.86
CA GLU A 185 14.09 7.43 7.76
C GLU A 185 13.74 6.83 6.40
N MET A 186 13.94 5.52 6.24
CA MET A 186 13.59 4.81 5.01
C MET A 186 12.10 4.92 4.68
N MET A 187 11.20 4.74 5.65
CA MET A 187 9.76 4.90 5.43
C MET A 187 9.42 6.33 4.98
N ILE A 188 9.98 7.34 5.66
CA ILE A 188 9.77 8.74 5.31
C ILE A 188 10.28 9.03 3.89
N ASN A 189 11.43 8.48 3.50
CA ASN A 189 12.00 8.62 2.16
C ASN A 189 11.12 7.97 1.09
N LYS A 190 10.56 6.78 1.34
CA LYS A 190 9.64 6.14 0.38
C LYS A 190 8.32 6.93 0.25
N LEU A 191 7.79 7.49 1.34
CA LEU A 191 6.64 8.40 1.29
C LEU A 191 6.96 9.67 0.48
N LYS A 192 8.16 10.23 0.63
CA LYS A 192 8.63 11.41 -0.12
C LYS A 192 8.73 11.11 -1.61
N GLN A 193 9.22 9.93 -2.00
CA GLN A 193 9.25 9.51 -3.39
C GLN A 193 7.84 9.34 -3.98
N ALA A 194 6.89 8.83 -3.19
CA ALA A 194 5.53 8.58 -3.64
C ALA A 194 4.63 9.84 -3.70
N CYS A 195 4.84 10.84 -2.84
CA CYS A 195 3.93 12.00 -2.69
C CYS A 195 4.64 13.36 -2.66
N GLY A 196 5.95 13.40 -2.81
CA GLY A 196 6.73 14.63 -2.84
C GLY A 196 7.13 15.16 -1.46
N TYR A 197 7.95 16.21 -1.49
CA TYR A 197 8.55 16.78 -0.29
C TYR A 197 7.54 17.44 0.64
N GLU A 198 6.59 18.21 0.11
CA GLU A 198 5.59 18.94 0.92
C GLU A 198 4.77 17.99 1.81
N PHE A 199 4.46 16.80 1.29
CA PHE A 199 3.77 15.74 2.04
C PHE A 199 4.58 15.23 3.24
N THR A 200 5.91 15.20 3.14
CA THR A 200 6.77 14.63 4.19
C THR A 200 7.49 15.65 5.05
N ASN A 201 7.36 16.96 4.76
CA ASN A 201 8.10 18.03 5.43
C ASN A 201 7.95 18.00 6.96
N LYS A 202 6.71 17.81 7.45
CA LYS A 202 6.44 17.68 8.89
C LYS A 202 7.12 16.44 9.51
N LEU A 203 7.09 15.31 8.79
CA LEU A 203 7.70 14.06 9.26
C LEU A 203 9.23 14.18 9.32
N HIS A 204 9.84 14.78 8.29
CA HIS A 204 11.28 15.07 8.29
C HIS A 204 11.66 15.98 9.46
N ARG A 205 10.91 17.06 9.69
CA ARG A 205 11.19 17.99 10.80
C ARG A 205 11.14 17.28 12.15
N MET A 206 10.09 16.49 12.40
CA MET A 206 10.00 15.69 13.63
C MET A 206 11.18 14.74 13.81
N PHE A 207 11.63 14.11 12.72
CA PHE A 207 12.78 13.21 12.76
C PHE A 207 14.08 13.97 13.07
N THR A 208 14.33 15.09 12.40
CA THR A 208 15.50 15.96 12.66
C THR A 208 15.50 16.53 14.08
N ASP A 209 14.34 16.95 14.59
CA ASP A 209 14.21 17.53 15.94
C ASP A 209 14.64 16.51 17.02
N ILE A 210 14.34 15.23 16.85
CA ILE A 210 14.77 14.16 17.77
C ILE A 210 16.28 13.98 17.72
N SER A 211 16.88 13.93 16.52
CA SER A 211 18.33 13.82 16.36
C SER A 211 19.07 15.01 16.99
N VAL A 212 18.59 16.23 16.75
CA VAL A 212 19.16 17.47 17.31
C VAL A 212 18.97 17.52 18.83
N SER A 213 17.82 17.09 19.34
CA SER A 213 17.58 17.01 20.79
C SER A 213 18.53 16.04 21.49
N SER A 214 18.85 14.91 20.85
CA SER A 214 19.82 13.95 21.39
C SER A 214 21.23 14.56 21.49
N ASP A 215 21.69 15.23 20.43
CA ASP A 215 23.00 15.91 20.41
C ASP A 215 23.08 17.05 21.45
N LEU A 216 22.03 17.87 21.57
CA LEU A 216 21.92 18.90 22.60
C LEU A 216 22.01 18.31 24.01
N ASN A 217 21.29 17.22 24.27
CA ASN A 217 21.34 16.52 25.56
C ASN A 217 22.75 15.98 25.86
N GLN A 218 23.46 15.45 24.86
CA GLN A 218 24.84 14.98 25.02
C GLN A 218 25.78 16.14 25.37
N LYS A 219 25.69 17.27 24.65
CA LYS A 219 26.47 18.48 24.92
C LYS A 219 26.21 19.05 26.31
N PHE A 220 24.94 19.07 26.73
CA PHE A 220 24.54 19.52 28.06
C PHE A 220 25.11 18.62 29.16
N ASN A 221 25.00 17.30 29.00
CA ASN A 221 25.59 16.34 29.94
C ASN A 221 27.12 16.47 30.01
N HIS A 222 27.80 16.71 28.89
CA HIS A 222 29.24 16.95 28.87
C HIS A 222 29.61 18.25 29.61
N PHE A 223 28.86 19.33 29.40
CA PHE A 223 29.04 20.59 30.12
C PHE A 223 28.87 20.42 31.64
N LEU A 224 27.85 19.68 32.08
CA LEU A 224 27.63 19.40 33.49
C LEU A 224 28.78 18.62 34.12
N LYS A 225 29.30 17.62 33.41
CA LYS A 225 30.49 16.86 33.84
C LYS A 225 31.73 17.76 33.97
N GLN A 226 31.95 18.68 33.03
CA GLN A 226 33.05 19.65 33.11
C GLN A 226 32.91 20.60 34.29
N GLN A 227 31.68 20.99 34.64
CA GLN A 227 31.42 21.88 35.78
C GLN A 227 31.27 21.14 37.12
N ASN A 228 31.42 19.82 37.15
CA ASN A 228 31.22 18.98 38.34
C ASN A 228 29.85 19.20 39.02
N LYS A 229 28.81 19.45 38.20
CA LYS A 229 27.44 19.70 38.65
C LYS A 229 26.59 18.47 38.38
N GLU A 230 25.96 17.93 39.42
CA GLU A 230 24.96 16.87 39.28
C GLU A 230 23.58 17.48 39.00
N ILE A 231 22.82 16.84 38.12
CA ILE A 231 21.40 17.14 37.96
C ILE A 231 20.72 16.58 39.20
N GLY A 232 20.23 17.44 40.08
CA GLY A 232 19.48 17.00 41.25
C GLY A 232 18.34 16.08 40.83
N ASN A 233 18.21 14.92 41.47
CA ASN A 233 17.09 14.02 41.25
C ASN A 233 15.81 14.72 41.73
N TRP A 234 14.89 15.00 40.80
CA TRP A 234 13.53 15.42 41.09
C TRP A 234 12.59 14.23 40.95
#